data_AF-A0A2R6KDK0-F1
#
_entry.id   AF-A0A2R6KDK0-F1
#
_cell.length_a   1.000
_cell.length_b   1.000
_cell.length_c   1.000
_cell.angle_alpha   90.00
_cell.angle_beta   90.00
_cell.angle_gamma   90.00
#
_symmetry.space_group_name_H-M   'P 1'
#
loop_
_entity.id
_entity.type
_entity.pdbx_description
1 polymer ?
#
loop_
_entity_poly.entity_id
_entity_poly.type
_entity_poly.pdbx_seq_one_letter_code
_entity_poly.pdbx_strand_id
1 'polypeptide(L)'
;MASLRDLGLSEYEARAYRALLNTGPTTAKELSRASDVPMGRIYDVLNSIEQYNLVRSQTASRPKKYVAVEPSTALDRLLEDKKRELEEKAAQYESIVDELSDELDAAEPVEEQFWTAAVGEEETADLLIERLSSADRRIRMAASHESPQFDISEVGIRINERIGAALDRGVEIDLLMTPKLVDSLPKEVGKRYRQEMSDHPDYEVRTTETMGSSFYLLDDVEVCIQVPNPLDTGEAFAMIDLKDPEFATSIQEQFQPRWEEAKPLTI
;
A
#
# COMPACT_ATOMS: atom_id res chain seq x y z
N MET A 1 -7.42 22.65 20.84
CA MET A 1 -6.69 23.76 20.19
C MET A 1 -5.29 23.27 19.88
N ALA A 2 -4.75 23.63 18.71
CA ALA A 2 -3.39 23.25 18.33
C ALA A 2 -2.33 23.82 19.29
N SER A 3 -1.26 23.06 19.50
CA SER A 3 -0.22 23.31 20.48
C SER A 3 1.16 23.01 19.89
N LEU A 4 2.20 23.73 20.34
CA LEU A 4 3.60 23.44 19.96
C LEU A 4 4.04 22.02 20.36
N ARG A 5 3.35 21.41 21.32
CA ARG A 5 3.56 20.01 21.70
C ARG A 5 3.13 19.03 20.62
N ASP A 6 2.15 19.40 19.81
CA ASP A 6 1.69 18.58 18.69
C ASP A 6 2.78 18.51 17.59
N LEU A 7 3.70 19.47 17.60
CA LEU A 7 4.88 19.54 16.72
C LEU A 7 6.18 19.10 17.42
N GLY A 8 6.08 18.33 18.51
CA GLY A 8 7.23 17.65 19.12
C GLY A 8 7.92 18.39 20.27
N LEU A 9 7.50 19.61 20.63
CA LEU A 9 8.06 20.26 21.82
C LEU A 9 7.50 19.68 23.12
N SER A 10 8.35 19.58 24.14
CA SER A 10 7.93 19.37 25.51
C SER A 10 7.21 20.60 26.07
N GLU A 11 6.53 20.42 27.21
CA GLU A 11 5.84 21.52 27.88
C GLU A 11 6.80 22.65 28.29
N TYR A 12 8.02 22.32 28.73
CA TYR A 12 8.98 23.32 29.16
C TYR A 12 9.56 24.10 27.97
N GLU A 13 9.82 23.43 26.86
CA GLU A 13 10.28 24.07 25.62
C GLU A 13 9.22 25.01 25.05
N ALA A 14 7.96 24.55 25.00
CA ALA A 14 6.85 25.38 24.55
C ALA A 14 6.67 26.64 25.41
N ARG A 15 6.78 26.51 26.74
CA ARG A 15 6.71 27.66 27.67
C ARG A 15 7.89 28.62 27.50
N ALA A 16 9.12 28.09 27.41
CA ALA A 16 10.31 28.89 27.22
C ALA A 16 10.29 29.67 25.89
N TYR A 17 9.92 29.02 24.79
CA TYR A 17 9.80 29.67 23.49
C TYR A 17 8.74 30.79 23.49
N ARG A 18 7.55 30.53 24.05
CA ARG A 18 6.50 31.56 24.21
C ARG A 18 6.95 32.74 25.08
N ALA A 19 7.66 32.47 26.17
CA ALA A 19 8.20 33.52 27.01
C ALA A 19 9.25 34.37 26.27
N LEU A 20 10.09 33.77 25.43
CA LEU A 20 11.06 34.50 24.61
C LEU A 20 10.39 35.42 23.57
N LEU A 21 9.27 35.01 22.98
CA LEU A 21 8.49 35.87 22.07
C LEU A 21 7.95 37.12 22.77
N ASN A 22 7.58 37.01 24.05
CA ASN A 22 7.01 38.12 24.82
C ASN A 22 8.07 39.03 25.47
N THR A 23 9.23 38.47 25.83
CA THR A 23 10.27 39.19 26.60
C THR A 23 11.38 39.76 25.72
N GLY A 24 11.53 39.26 24.49
CA GLY A 24 12.64 39.64 23.61
C GLY A 24 14.00 39.11 24.12
N PRO A 25 15.13 39.74 23.72
CA PRO A 25 16.46 39.28 24.10
C PRO A 25 16.70 39.27 25.62
N THR A 26 16.79 38.08 26.22
CA THR A 26 16.85 37.89 27.68
C THR A 26 17.87 36.85 28.10
N THR A 27 18.27 36.84 29.37
CA THR A 27 19.22 35.87 29.93
C THR A 27 18.50 34.60 30.39
N ALA A 28 19.21 33.48 30.53
CA ALA A 28 18.60 32.23 31.03
C ALA A 28 17.92 32.39 32.40
N LYS A 29 18.49 33.22 33.29
CA LYS A 29 17.93 33.50 34.63
C LYS A 29 16.61 34.26 34.55
N GLU A 30 16.53 35.24 33.67
CA GLU A 30 15.31 36.02 33.44
C GLU A 30 14.26 35.17 32.74
N LEU A 31 14.66 34.37 31.75
CA LEU A 31 13.76 33.46 31.04
C LEU A 31 13.16 32.41 31.98
N SER A 32 13.95 31.82 32.88
CA SER A 32 13.45 30.87 33.88
C SER A 32 12.31 31.47 34.72
N ARG A 33 12.42 32.75 35.10
CA ARG A 33 11.37 33.47 35.83
C ARG A 33 10.15 33.78 34.96
N ALA A 34 10.37 34.16 33.70
CA ALA A 34 9.29 34.55 32.80
C ALA A 34 8.50 33.37 32.21
N SER A 35 9.10 32.17 32.19
CA SER A 35 8.52 30.96 31.60
C SER A 35 8.02 29.93 32.62
N ASP A 36 8.24 30.18 33.93
CA ASP A 36 8.02 29.20 35.00
C ASP A 36 8.74 27.85 34.78
N VAL A 37 9.85 27.89 34.03
CA VAL A 37 10.74 26.75 33.84
C VAL A 37 11.82 26.79 34.94
N PRO A 38 11.99 25.73 35.74
CA PRO A 38 12.96 25.73 36.84
C PRO A 38 14.38 26.03 36.36
N MET A 39 15.14 26.78 37.18
CA MET A 39 16.52 27.17 36.84
C MET A 39 17.43 25.96 36.59
N GLY A 40 17.18 24.83 37.24
CA GLY A 40 17.92 23.58 37.02
C GLY A 40 17.65 22.91 35.66
N ARG A 41 16.65 23.37 34.91
CA ARG A 41 16.25 22.81 33.59
C ARG A 41 16.36 23.81 32.45
N ILE A 42 16.52 25.10 32.74
CA ILE A 42 16.42 26.15 31.71
C ILE A 42 17.53 26.05 30.64
N TYR A 43 18.73 25.63 31.03
CA TYR A 43 19.83 25.45 30.07
C TYR A 43 19.59 24.26 29.14
N ASP A 44 19.10 23.13 29.68
CA ASP A 44 18.73 21.96 28.86
C ASP A 44 17.62 22.33 27.86
N VAL A 45 16.60 23.05 28.33
CA VAL A 45 15.49 23.53 27.49
C VAL A 45 16.00 24.47 26.42
N LEU A 46 16.86 25.44 26.78
CA LEU A 46 17.46 26.38 25.82
C LEU A 46 18.32 25.67 24.78
N ASN A 47 19.10 24.66 25.19
CA ASN A 47 19.90 23.85 24.27
C ASN A 47 19.01 23.08 23.30
N SER A 48 17.93 22.47 23.79
CA SER A 48 16.99 21.72 22.95
C SER A 48 16.30 22.62 21.92
N ILE A 49 15.73 23.76 22.34
CA ILE A 49 15.10 24.70 21.39
C ILE A 49 16.11 25.44 20.51
N GLU A 50 17.40 25.49 20.88
CA GLU A 50 18.49 25.93 20.01
C GLU A 50 18.83 24.85 18.95
N GLN A 51 18.79 23.56 19.30
CA GLN A 51 18.94 22.43 18.34
C GLN A 51 17.80 22.40 17.32
N TYR A 52 16.56 22.63 17.75
CA TYR A 52 15.41 22.85 16.86
C TYR A 52 15.47 24.18 16.09
N ASN A 53 16.55 24.96 16.25
CA ASN A 53 16.73 26.26 15.61
C ASN A 53 15.59 27.26 15.91
N LEU A 54 14.95 27.17 17.07
CA LEU A 54 13.86 28.07 17.49
C LEU A 54 14.38 29.28 18.26
N VAL A 55 15.65 29.25 18.68
CA VAL A 55 16.29 30.32 19.45
C VAL A 55 17.64 30.66 18.82
N ARG A 56 18.02 31.93 18.94
CA ARG A 56 19.36 32.42 18.67
C ARG A 56 19.99 32.89 19.97
N SER A 57 21.28 32.61 20.12
CA SER A 57 22.01 32.99 21.31
C SER A 57 23.14 33.97 20.98
N GLN A 58 23.29 35.01 21.80
CA GLN A 58 24.29 36.05 21.64
C GLN A 58 25.45 35.80 22.61
N THR A 59 26.45 35.03 22.15
CA THR A 59 27.60 34.60 22.96
C THR A 59 28.53 35.73 23.37
N ALA A 60 28.52 36.87 22.64
CA ALA A 60 29.31 38.05 22.99
C ALA A 60 28.80 38.80 24.24
N SER A 61 27.56 38.55 24.67
CA SER A 61 26.99 39.14 25.89
C SER A 61 27.41 38.36 27.13
N ARG A 62 27.73 39.08 28.22
CA ARG A 62 27.94 38.50 29.55
C ARG A 62 26.95 39.12 30.54
N PRO A 63 25.91 38.40 30.99
CA PRO A 63 25.58 37.00 30.70
C PRO A 63 25.03 36.77 29.27
N LYS A 64 25.11 35.52 28.77
CA LYS A 64 24.60 35.10 27.44
C LYS A 64 23.12 35.44 27.32
N LYS A 65 22.73 36.05 26.19
CA LYS A 65 21.34 36.39 25.89
C LYS A 65 20.78 35.47 24.81
N TYR A 66 19.48 35.27 24.85
CA TYR A 66 18.72 34.41 23.96
C TYR A 66 17.54 35.19 23.40
N VAL A 67 17.22 34.97 22.13
CA VAL A 67 16.07 35.58 21.45
C VAL A 67 15.36 34.51 20.63
N ALA A 68 14.02 34.53 20.64
CA ALA A 68 13.23 33.64 19.81
C ALA A 68 13.43 33.95 18.32
N VAL A 69 13.42 32.89 17.51
CA VAL A 69 13.16 32.98 16.07
C VAL A 69 11.70 33.33 15.85
N GLU A 70 11.37 33.94 14.70
CA GLU A 70 10.00 34.33 14.37
C GLU A 70 9.06 33.12 14.31
N PRO A 71 7.79 33.25 14.78
CA PRO A 71 6.84 32.14 14.84
C PRO A 71 6.64 31.37 13.55
N SER A 72 6.54 32.04 12.40
CA SER A 72 6.38 31.37 11.10
C SER A 72 7.55 30.44 10.82
N THR A 73 8.78 30.96 10.85
CA THR A 73 9.99 30.16 10.63
C THR A 73 10.17 29.05 11.64
N ALA A 74 9.84 29.29 12.91
CA ALA A 74 9.91 28.27 13.96
C ALA A 74 8.89 27.13 13.71
N LEU A 75 7.67 27.45 13.30
CA LEU A 75 6.64 26.47 12.98
C LEU A 75 7.00 25.66 11.73
N ASP A 76 7.53 26.31 10.69
CA ASP A 76 8.00 25.64 9.48
C ASP A 76 9.10 24.62 9.80
N ARG A 77 10.09 25.02 10.61
CA ARG A 77 11.17 24.12 11.06
C ARG A 77 10.66 22.93 11.86
N LEU A 78 9.76 23.17 12.81
CA LEU A 78 9.17 22.08 13.59
C LEU A 78 8.36 21.11 12.72
N LEU A 79 7.66 21.63 11.71
CA LEU A 79 6.93 20.80 10.76
C LEU A 79 7.87 19.96 9.90
N GLU A 80 8.94 20.56 9.36
CA GLU A 80 9.97 19.87 8.58
C GLU A 80 10.65 18.77 9.41
N ASP A 81 11.07 19.09 10.64
CA ASP A 81 11.67 18.11 11.55
C ASP A 81 10.70 16.94 11.83
N LYS A 82 9.40 17.24 12.02
CA LYS A 82 8.39 16.20 12.27
C LYS A 82 8.13 15.33 11.04
N LYS A 83 8.11 15.90 9.83
CA LYS A 83 7.98 15.14 8.58
C LYS A 83 9.15 14.18 8.41
N ARG A 84 10.38 14.67 8.61
CA ARG A 84 11.59 13.82 8.55
C ARG A 84 11.53 12.67 9.55
N GLU A 85 11.14 12.93 10.80
CA GLU A 85 10.99 11.86 11.82
C GLU A 85 9.98 10.79 11.39
N LEU A 86 8.87 11.18 10.74
CA LEU A 86 7.86 10.24 10.25
C LEU A 86 8.35 9.46 9.03
N GLU A 87 9.08 10.09 8.12
CA GLU A 87 9.71 9.43 6.96
C GLU A 87 10.75 8.40 7.42
N GLU A 88 11.61 8.74 8.37
CA GLU A 88 12.60 7.81 8.95
C GLU A 88 11.92 6.60 9.62
N LYS A 89 10.81 6.82 10.33
CA LYS A 89 10.01 5.74 10.93
C LYS A 89 9.33 4.85 9.88
N ALA A 90 8.78 5.44 8.82
CA ALA A 90 8.18 4.69 7.73
C ALA A 90 9.20 3.76 7.07
N ALA A 91 10.37 4.29 6.72
CA ALA A 91 11.47 3.52 6.15
C ALA A 91 11.96 2.40 7.09
N GLN A 92 11.99 2.66 8.41
CA GLN A 92 12.31 1.62 9.40
C GLN A 92 11.26 0.48 9.37
N TYR A 93 9.97 0.81 9.28
CA TYR A 93 8.93 -0.22 9.22
C TYR A 93 8.96 -1.01 7.91
N GLU A 94 9.22 -0.36 6.78
CA GLU A 94 9.40 -1.03 5.49
C GLU A 94 10.54 -2.05 5.56
N SER A 95 11.71 -1.68 6.11
CA SER A 95 12.83 -2.60 6.30
C SER A 95 12.50 -3.79 7.22
N ILE A 96 11.68 -3.58 8.26
CA ILE A 96 11.24 -4.66 9.14
C ILE A 96 10.31 -5.63 8.40
N VAL A 97 9.44 -5.11 7.53
CA VAL A 97 8.56 -5.96 6.70
C VAL A 97 9.40 -6.82 5.76
N ASP A 98 10.38 -6.23 5.06
CA ASP A 98 11.27 -6.96 4.17
C ASP A 98 12.02 -8.10 4.89
N GLU A 99 12.61 -7.81 6.06
CA GLU A 99 13.30 -8.82 6.88
C GLU A 99 12.37 -9.95 7.35
N LEU A 100 11.13 -9.61 7.74
CA LEU A 100 10.16 -10.61 8.21
C LEU A 100 9.58 -11.44 7.07
N SER A 101 9.39 -10.87 5.88
CA SER A 101 8.96 -11.62 4.70
C SER A 101 9.95 -12.74 4.39
N ASP A 102 11.25 -12.44 4.32
CA ASP A 102 12.30 -13.45 4.09
C ASP A 102 12.31 -14.54 5.17
N GLU A 103 12.12 -14.19 6.44
CA GLU A 103 12.09 -15.15 7.55
C GLU A 103 10.85 -16.06 7.50
N LEU A 104 9.68 -15.49 7.20
CA LEU A 104 8.41 -16.20 7.21
C LEU A 104 8.23 -17.09 5.97
N ASP A 105 8.74 -16.68 4.81
CA ASP A 105 8.73 -17.48 3.58
C ASP A 105 9.65 -18.71 3.66
N ALA A 106 10.64 -18.71 4.56
CA ALA A 106 11.51 -19.85 4.81
C ALA A 106 10.81 -21.01 5.56
N ALA A 107 9.58 -20.83 6.03
CA ALA A 107 8.80 -21.89 6.65
C ALA A 107 8.32 -22.89 5.58
N GLU A 108 8.59 -24.19 5.79
CA GLU A 108 8.11 -25.23 4.88
C GLU A 108 6.56 -25.19 4.77
N PRO A 109 6.01 -25.25 3.55
CA PRO A 109 4.56 -25.32 3.36
C PRO A 109 3.98 -26.50 4.13
N VAL A 110 2.95 -26.26 4.93
CA VAL A 110 2.23 -27.34 5.61
C VAL A 110 1.51 -28.16 4.53
N GLU A 111 1.94 -29.42 4.32
CA GLU A 111 1.39 -30.38 3.34
C GLU A 111 -0.05 -30.87 3.67
N GLU A 112 -0.89 -30.05 4.28
CA GLU A 112 -2.33 -30.34 4.35
C GLU A 112 -3.03 -29.66 3.17
N GLN A 113 -3.83 -30.42 2.43
CA GLN A 113 -4.76 -29.91 1.41
C GLN A 113 -5.82 -29.03 2.09
N PHE A 114 -5.43 -27.82 2.46
CA PHE A 114 -6.27 -26.82 3.08
C PHE A 114 -6.84 -25.94 1.98
N TRP A 115 -8.16 -25.97 1.81
CA TRP A 115 -8.86 -25.03 0.95
C TRP A 115 -9.40 -23.88 1.79
N THR A 116 -9.19 -22.66 1.30
CA THR A 116 -9.75 -21.46 1.92
C THR A 116 -11.00 -21.08 1.14
N ALA A 117 -12.07 -20.71 1.85
CA ALA A 117 -13.24 -20.15 1.20
C ALA A 117 -13.62 -18.82 1.82
N ALA A 118 -13.87 -17.85 0.96
CA ALA A 118 -14.43 -16.55 1.30
C ALA A 118 -15.86 -16.47 0.74
N VAL A 119 -16.76 -15.82 1.47
CA VAL A 119 -18.16 -15.62 1.07
C VAL A 119 -18.49 -14.16 1.29
N GLY A 120 -19.09 -13.52 0.29
CA GLY A 120 -19.27 -12.07 0.26
C GLY A 120 -18.33 -11.41 -0.74
N GLU A 121 -18.76 -10.27 -1.27
CA GLU A 121 -18.03 -9.53 -2.32
C GLU A 121 -16.66 -9.05 -1.83
N GLU A 122 -16.61 -8.45 -0.64
CA GLU A 122 -15.39 -7.86 -0.06
C GLU A 122 -14.40 -8.96 0.36
N GLU A 123 -14.85 -10.00 1.07
CA GLU A 123 -13.99 -11.10 1.49
C GLU A 123 -13.45 -11.91 0.31
N THR A 124 -14.26 -12.09 -0.74
CA THR A 124 -13.84 -12.75 -1.98
C THR A 124 -12.78 -11.91 -2.71
N ALA A 125 -12.96 -10.59 -2.75
CA ALA A 125 -11.99 -9.69 -3.35
C ALA A 125 -10.69 -9.65 -2.57
N ASP A 126 -10.74 -9.60 -1.24
CA ASP A 126 -9.56 -9.60 -0.37
C ASP A 126 -8.78 -10.91 -0.53
N LEU A 127 -9.46 -12.06 -0.53
CA LEU A 127 -8.82 -13.35 -0.81
C LEU A 127 -8.12 -13.33 -2.17
N LEU A 128 -8.80 -12.90 -3.24
CA LEU A 128 -8.19 -12.83 -4.56
C LEU A 128 -6.96 -11.90 -4.59
N ILE A 129 -7.04 -10.74 -3.94
CA ILE A 129 -5.95 -9.77 -3.85
C ILE A 129 -4.74 -10.38 -3.14
N GLU A 130 -4.95 -11.11 -2.03
CA GLU A 130 -3.89 -11.84 -1.34
C GLU A 130 -3.19 -12.82 -2.29
N ARG A 131 -3.97 -13.64 -3.01
CA ARG A 131 -3.42 -14.65 -3.93
C ARG A 131 -2.65 -14.03 -5.10
N LEU A 132 -3.21 -13.00 -5.74
CA LEU A 132 -2.52 -12.28 -6.82
C LEU A 132 -1.22 -11.61 -6.33
N SER A 133 -1.18 -11.20 -5.06
CA SER A 133 0.03 -10.61 -4.45
C SER A 133 1.11 -11.65 -4.18
N SER A 134 0.74 -12.90 -3.89
CA SER A 134 1.69 -13.99 -3.62
C SER A 134 2.19 -14.73 -4.86
N ALA A 135 1.67 -14.43 -6.05
CA ALA A 135 2.17 -15.05 -7.28
C ALA A 135 3.54 -14.48 -7.68
N ASP A 136 4.46 -15.38 -8.03
CA ASP A 136 5.87 -15.09 -8.28
C ASP A 136 6.28 -15.24 -9.75
N ARG A 137 5.61 -16.12 -10.50
CA ARG A 137 6.05 -16.51 -11.85
C ARG A 137 4.98 -16.31 -12.88
N ARG A 138 3.77 -16.82 -12.66
CA ARG A 138 2.71 -16.78 -13.67
C ARG A 138 1.31 -16.82 -13.09
N ILE A 139 0.42 -15.99 -13.63
CA ILE A 139 -1.01 -15.99 -13.34
C ILE A 139 -1.77 -16.29 -14.63
N ARG A 140 -2.52 -17.40 -14.68
CA ARG A 140 -3.45 -17.68 -15.79
C ARG A 140 -4.88 -17.45 -15.35
N MET A 141 -5.61 -16.70 -16.15
CA MET A 141 -6.96 -16.27 -15.85
C MET A 141 -7.91 -16.75 -16.94
N ALA A 142 -9.05 -17.27 -16.52
CA ALA A 142 -10.18 -17.54 -17.40
C ALA A 142 -11.35 -16.67 -16.94
N ALA A 143 -11.96 -15.91 -17.85
CA ALA A 143 -13.15 -15.10 -17.56
C ALA A 143 -14.31 -15.35 -18.53
N SER A 144 -15.40 -15.94 -18.03
CA SER A 144 -16.58 -16.28 -18.86
C SER A 144 -17.75 -15.34 -18.67
N HIS A 145 -17.75 -14.58 -17.59
CA HIS A 145 -18.81 -13.67 -17.19
C HIS A 145 -18.20 -12.38 -16.66
N GLU A 146 -19.04 -11.37 -16.46
CA GLU A 146 -18.67 -10.20 -15.67
C GLU A 146 -18.18 -10.70 -14.31
N SER A 147 -16.99 -10.26 -13.95
CA SER A 147 -16.22 -10.75 -12.83
C SER A 147 -15.51 -9.54 -12.22
N PRO A 148 -15.24 -9.50 -10.90
CA PRO A 148 -14.77 -8.29 -10.22
C PRO A 148 -13.58 -7.58 -10.90
N GLN A 149 -12.64 -8.30 -11.51
CA GLN A 149 -11.51 -7.72 -12.27
C GLN A 149 -11.91 -6.91 -13.51
N PHE A 150 -13.13 -7.05 -14.02
CA PHE A 150 -13.65 -6.25 -15.13
C PHE A 150 -14.65 -5.19 -14.67
N ASP A 151 -14.88 -5.11 -13.36
CA ASP A 151 -15.69 -4.06 -12.77
C ASP A 151 -14.87 -2.76 -12.65
N ILE A 152 -15.55 -1.64 -12.77
CA ILE A 152 -15.05 -0.29 -12.52
C ILE A 152 -15.37 0.19 -11.10
N SER A 153 -15.99 -0.65 -10.27
CA SER A 153 -16.12 -0.45 -8.83
C SER A 153 -14.76 -0.34 -8.14
N GLU A 154 -14.79 0.13 -6.88
CA GLU A 154 -13.58 0.21 -6.04
C GLU A 154 -12.89 -1.15 -5.91
N VAL A 155 -13.67 -2.23 -5.79
CA VAL A 155 -13.17 -3.61 -5.75
C VAL A 155 -12.44 -3.97 -7.04
N GLY A 156 -13.06 -3.70 -8.20
CA GLY A 156 -12.44 -4.01 -9.48
C GLY A 156 -11.18 -3.19 -9.76
N ILE A 157 -11.12 -1.93 -9.31
CA ILE A 157 -9.92 -1.11 -9.37
C ILE A 157 -8.79 -1.73 -8.53
N ARG A 158 -9.06 -2.12 -7.27
CA ARG A 158 -8.07 -2.76 -6.39
C ARG A 158 -7.49 -4.05 -7.00
N ILE A 159 -8.33 -4.88 -7.63
CA ILE A 159 -7.87 -6.12 -8.29
C ILE A 159 -6.99 -5.80 -9.50
N ASN A 160 -7.36 -4.82 -10.32
CA ASN A 160 -6.54 -4.41 -11.47
C ASN A 160 -5.19 -3.81 -11.05
N GLU A 161 -5.16 -3.01 -9.98
CA GLU A 161 -3.90 -2.50 -9.41
C GLU A 161 -2.98 -3.64 -8.99
N ARG A 162 -3.54 -4.74 -8.47
CA ARG A 162 -2.76 -5.94 -8.09
C ARG A 162 -2.26 -6.73 -9.28
N ILE A 163 -3.03 -6.82 -10.36
CA ILE A 163 -2.57 -7.40 -11.63
C ILE A 163 -1.40 -6.57 -12.20
N GLY A 164 -1.53 -5.23 -12.21
CA GLY A 164 -0.44 -4.32 -12.63
C GLY A 164 0.81 -4.49 -11.77
N ALA A 165 0.66 -4.53 -10.45
CA ALA A 165 1.78 -4.76 -9.53
C ALA A 165 2.43 -6.15 -9.73
N ALA A 166 1.70 -7.17 -10.17
CA ALA A 166 2.28 -8.46 -10.52
C ALA A 166 3.13 -8.38 -11.80
N LEU A 167 2.65 -7.68 -12.83
CA LEU A 167 3.44 -7.40 -14.04
C LEU A 167 4.72 -6.62 -13.71
N ASP A 168 4.64 -5.62 -12.83
CA ASP A 168 5.82 -4.86 -12.38
C ASP A 168 6.86 -5.73 -11.64
N ARG A 169 6.42 -6.84 -11.01
CA ARG A 169 7.31 -7.86 -10.40
C ARG A 169 7.88 -8.84 -11.43
N GLY A 170 7.44 -8.79 -12.69
CA GLY A 170 7.86 -9.72 -13.75
C GLY A 170 7.04 -11.01 -13.82
N VAL A 171 5.84 -11.03 -13.21
CA VAL A 171 4.92 -12.17 -13.30
C VAL A 171 4.27 -12.18 -14.68
N GLU A 172 4.33 -13.33 -15.37
CA GLU A 172 3.66 -13.51 -16.66
C GLU A 172 2.15 -13.71 -16.47
N ILE A 173 1.33 -13.11 -17.31
CA ILE A 173 -0.12 -13.16 -17.16
C ILE A 173 -0.80 -13.51 -18.48
N ASP A 174 -1.51 -14.64 -18.46
CA ASP A 174 -2.28 -15.19 -19.58
C ASP A 174 -3.79 -15.02 -19.28
N LEU A 175 -4.52 -14.15 -20.00
CA LEU A 175 -5.96 -13.96 -19.82
C LEU A 175 -6.77 -14.52 -20.99
N LEU A 176 -7.58 -15.55 -20.71
CA LEU A 176 -8.52 -16.13 -21.65
C LEU A 176 -9.93 -15.62 -21.36
N MET A 177 -10.62 -15.14 -22.40
CA MET A 177 -11.99 -14.64 -22.27
C MET A 177 -12.87 -15.01 -23.47
N THR A 178 -14.18 -14.80 -23.35
CA THR A 178 -15.11 -15.00 -24.46
C THR A 178 -15.29 -13.71 -25.26
N PRO A 179 -15.49 -13.76 -26.60
CA PRO A 179 -15.83 -12.58 -27.39
C PRO A 179 -17.06 -11.84 -26.85
N LYS A 180 -18.05 -12.59 -26.36
CA LYS A 180 -19.25 -12.03 -25.74
C LYS A 180 -18.94 -11.17 -24.52
N LEU A 181 -17.98 -11.59 -23.68
CA LEU A 181 -17.54 -10.80 -22.54
C LEU A 181 -16.85 -9.52 -23.01
N VAL A 182 -15.93 -9.62 -23.98
CA VAL A 182 -15.25 -8.44 -24.56
C VAL A 182 -16.26 -7.38 -25.02
N ASP A 183 -17.32 -7.80 -25.70
CA ASP A 183 -18.37 -6.92 -26.21
C ASP A 183 -19.24 -6.30 -25.09
N SER A 184 -19.33 -6.93 -23.91
CA SER A 184 -20.11 -6.42 -22.78
C SER A 184 -19.31 -5.48 -21.86
N LEU A 185 -17.98 -5.45 -21.98
CA LEU A 185 -17.13 -4.64 -21.10
C LEU A 185 -17.39 -3.13 -21.25
N PRO A 186 -17.39 -2.37 -20.14
CA PRO A 186 -17.40 -0.91 -20.19
C PRO A 186 -16.23 -0.36 -21.01
N LYS A 187 -16.45 0.77 -21.71
CA LYS A 187 -15.41 1.40 -22.56
C LYS A 187 -14.17 1.80 -21.75
N GLU A 188 -14.37 2.12 -20.49
CA GLU A 188 -13.36 2.48 -19.51
C GLU A 188 -12.39 1.32 -19.27
N VAL A 189 -12.87 0.07 -19.21
CA VAL A 189 -12.05 -1.13 -19.06
C VAL A 189 -11.16 -1.32 -20.29
N GLY A 190 -11.75 -1.23 -21.48
CA GLY A 190 -10.98 -1.32 -22.74
C GLY A 190 -10.00 -0.15 -22.95
N LYS A 191 -10.27 1.01 -22.34
CA LYS A 191 -9.32 2.14 -22.34
C LYS A 191 -8.14 1.86 -21.40
N ARG A 192 -8.41 1.40 -20.17
CA ARG A 192 -7.38 1.02 -19.19
C ARG A 192 -6.46 -0.06 -19.75
N TYR A 193 -7.05 -1.15 -20.27
CA TYR A 193 -6.31 -2.22 -20.91
C TYR A 193 -5.33 -1.70 -21.97
N ARG A 194 -5.79 -0.84 -22.89
CA ARG A 194 -4.94 -0.27 -23.95
C ARG A 194 -3.86 0.71 -23.48
N GLN A 195 -4.07 1.35 -22.33
CA GLN A 195 -3.15 2.37 -21.82
C GLN A 195 -2.08 1.79 -20.91
N GLU A 196 -2.43 0.74 -20.15
CA GLU A 196 -1.63 0.27 -19.04
C GLU A 196 -1.09 -1.15 -19.26
N MET A 197 -1.76 -1.99 -20.05
CA MET A 197 -1.48 -3.43 -20.06
C MET A 197 -1.26 -4.04 -21.44
N SER A 198 -1.90 -3.54 -22.52
CA SER A 198 -1.87 -4.20 -23.84
C SER A 198 -0.48 -4.27 -24.48
N ASP A 199 0.40 -3.35 -24.12
CA ASP A 199 1.75 -3.26 -24.65
C ASP A 199 2.78 -3.94 -23.72
N HIS A 200 2.35 -4.50 -22.59
CA HIS A 200 3.25 -5.18 -21.67
C HIS A 200 3.65 -6.55 -22.25
N PRO A 201 4.96 -6.86 -22.36
CA PRO A 201 5.42 -8.11 -23.00
C PRO A 201 4.92 -9.37 -22.27
N ASP A 202 4.71 -9.26 -20.96
CA ASP A 202 4.29 -10.37 -20.10
C ASP A 202 2.77 -10.39 -19.84
N TYR A 203 1.97 -9.62 -20.60
CA TYR A 203 0.50 -9.64 -20.50
C TYR A 203 -0.13 -10.00 -21.85
N GLU A 204 -0.61 -11.23 -21.97
CA GLU A 204 -1.29 -11.70 -23.18
C GLU A 204 -2.77 -11.92 -22.93
N VAL A 205 -3.61 -11.48 -23.88
CA VAL A 205 -5.06 -11.71 -23.84
C VAL A 205 -5.52 -12.42 -25.09
N ARG A 206 -6.27 -13.51 -24.91
CA ARG A 206 -6.83 -14.30 -26.01
C ARG A 206 -8.33 -14.54 -25.82
N THR A 207 -8.99 -14.81 -26.94
CA THR A 207 -10.43 -15.06 -27.01
C THR A 207 -10.76 -16.46 -27.48
N THR A 208 -11.71 -17.11 -26.81
CA THR A 208 -12.24 -18.43 -27.17
C THR A 208 -13.77 -18.43 -27.17
N GLU A 209 -14.38 -19.21 -28.06
CA GLU A 209 -15.85 -19.31 -28.21
C GLU A 209 -16.51 -20.05 -27.04
N THR A 210 -15.78 -20.96 -26.38
CA THR A 210 -16.33 -21.81 -25.33
C THR A 210 -15.48 -21.78 -24.09
N MET A 211 -16.11 -21.45 -22.96
CA MET A 211 -15.46 -21.46 -21.68
C MET A 211 -16.48 -21.81 -20.59
N GLY A 212 -16.01 -22.54 -19.57
CA GLY A 212 -16.82 -22.93 -18.42
C GLY A 212 -16.90 -21.79 -17.39
N SER A 213 -16.35 -22.03 -16.21
CA SER A 213 -16.31 -21.06 -15.12
C SER A 213 -15.06 -20.19 -15.17
N SER A 214 -15.13 -19.03 -14.49
CA SER A 214 -13.97 -18.18 -14.27
C SER A 214 -13.05 -18.77 -13.20
N PHE A 215 -11.74 -18.71 -13.42
CA PHE A 215 -10.74 -19.16 -12.45
C PHE A 215 -9.43 -18.39 -12.58
N TYR A 216 -8.60 -18.49 -11.55
CA TYR A 216 -7.22 -18.03 -11.50
C TYR A 216 -6.34 -19.22 -11.17
N LEU A 217 -5.28 -19.44 -11.94
CA LEU A 217 -4.25 -20.44 -11.71
C LEU A 217 -2.94 -19.69 -11.45
N LEU A 218 -2.40 -19.82 -10.24
CA LEU A 218 -1.23 -19.10 -9.76
C LEU A 218 -0.06 -20.08 -9.64
N ASP A 219 1.05 -19.75 -10.30
CA ASP A 219 2.33 -20.46 -10.29
C ASP A 219 2.29 -21.96 -10.61
N ASP A 220 1.20 -22.43 -11.24
CA ASP A 220 0.92 -23.84 -11.53
C ASP A 220 0.70 -24.72 -10.28
N VAL A 221 0.40 -24.11 -9.12
CA VAL A 221 0.23 -24.84 -7.84
C VAL A 221 -1.03 -24.46 -7.07
N GLU A 222 -1.65 -23.32 -7.37
CA GLU A 222 -2.82 -22.80 -6.64
C GLU A 222 -3.92 -22.39 -7.61
N VAL A 223 -5.17 -22.74 -7.27
CA VAL A 223 -6.35 -22.41 -8.10
C VAL A 223 -7.41 -21.70 -7.28
N CYS A 224 -7.78 -20.49 -7.70
CA CYS A 224 -8.94 -19.78 -7.18
C CYS A 224 -10.13 -19.92 -8.13
N ILE A 225 -11.26 -20.42 -7.63
CA ILE A 225 -12.50 -20.59 -8.38
C ILE A 225 -13.56 -19.66 -7.81
N GLN A 226 -14.15 -18.84 -8.67
CA GLN A 226 -15.30 -18.03 -8.27
C GLN A 226 -16.59 -18.86 -8.36
N VAL A 227 -17.37 -18.78 -7.29
CA VAL A 227 -18.72 -19.33 -7.22
C VAL A 227 -19.70 -18.20 -7.56
N PRO A 228 -20.45 -18.31 -8.67
CA PRO A 228 -21.40 -17.27 -9.07
C PRO A 228 -22.57 -17.21 -8.08
N ASN A 229 -23.13 -16.02 -7.89
CA ASN A 229 -24.29 -15.86 -7.04
C ASN A 229 -25.55 -16.50 -7.67
N PRO A 230 -26.24 -17.40 -6.94
CA PRO A 230 -27.40 -18.12 -7.47
C PRO A 230 -28.63 -17.24 -7.71
N LEU A 231 -28.64 -16.03 -7.15
CA LEU A 231 -29.75 -15.06 -7.28
C LEU A 231 -29.38 -13.87 -8.16
N ASP A 232 -28.08 -13.53 -8.27
CA ASP A 232 -27.57 -12.46 -9.13
C ASP A 232 -26.33 -12.94 -9.90
N THR A 233 -26.50 -13.25 -11.18
CA THR A 233 -25.40 -13.82 -11.98
C THR A 233 -24.27 -12.85 -12.30
N GLY A 234 -24.38 -11.57 -11.91
CA GLY A 234 -23.34 -10.55 -12.11
C GLY A 234 -22.32 -10.45 -10.97
N GLU A 235 -22.57 -11.09 -9.82
CA GLU A 235 -21.73 -10.96 -8.62
C GLU A 235 -21.11 -12.29 -8.20
N ALA A 236 -19.87 -12.24 -7.70
CA ALA A 236 -19.25 -13.37 -7.03
C ALA A 236 -19.92 -13.57 -5.66
N PHE A 237 -20.44 -14.77 -5.39
CA PHE A 237 -21.01 -15.11 -4.09
C PHE A 237 -19.94 -15.59 -3.10
N ALA A 238 -19.01 -16.38 -3.62
CA ALA A 238 -17.92 -16.94 -2.86
C ALA A 238 -16.71 -17.19 -3.76
N MET A 239 -15.56 -17.36 -3.14
CA MET A 239 -14.36 -17.84 -3.80
C MET A 239 -13.78 -18.99 -3.00
N ILE A 240 -13.34 -20.01 -3.73
CA ILE A 240 -12.63 -21.15 -3.17
C ILE A 240 -11.21 -21.07 -3.70
N ASP A 241 -10.26 -21.05 -2.78
CA ASP A 241 -8.83 -21.11 -3.02
C ASP A 241 -8.30 -22.50 -2.65
N LEU A 242 -7.62 -23.14 -3.60
CA LEU A 242 -7.12 -24.52 -3.51
C LEU A 242 -5.62 -24.55 -3.80
N LYS A 243 -4.81 -24.77 -2.78
CA LYS A 243 -3.38 -25.11 -2.91
C LYS A 243 -3.22 -26.62 -3.07
N ASP A 244 -3.44 -27.09 -4.28
CA ASP A 244 -3.33 -28.50 -4.65
C ASP A 244 -2.64 -28.63 -6.01
N PRO A 245 -1.37 -29.09 -6.06
CA PRO A 245 -0.63 -29.23 -7.31
C PRO A 245 -1.25 -30.21 -8.31
N GLU A 246 -1.92 -31.27 -7.85
CA GLU A 246 -2.58 -32.24 -8.74
C GLU A 246 -3.80 -31.60 -9.40
N PHE A 247 -4.59 -30.86 -8.61
CA PHE A 247 -5.72 -30.11 -9.13
C PHE A 247 -5.28 -28.98 -10.06
N ALA A 248 -4.26 -28.21 -9.69
CA ALA A 248 -3.68 -27.14 -10.49
C ALA A 248 -3.18 -27.66 -11.85
N THR A 249 -2.45 -28.79 -11.85
CA THR A 249 -2.01 -29.48 -13.07
C THR A 249 -3.21 -29.86 -13.95
N SER A 250 -4.27 -30.43 -13.35
CA SER A 250 -5.49 -30.80 -14.10
C SER A 250 -6.17 -29.60 -14.75
N ILE A 251 -6.19 -28.43 -14.09
CA ILE A 251 -6.71 -27.19 -14.67
C ILE A 251 -5.79 -26.67 -15.78
N GLN A 252 -4.47 -26.71 -15.58
CA GLN A 252 -3.49 -26.31 -16.58
C GLN A 252 -3.61 -27.13 -17.87
N GLU A 253 -3.73 -28.46 -17.75
CA GLU A 253 -3.90 -29.38 -18.89
C GLU A 253 -5.19 -29.09 -19.68
N GLN A 254 -6.22 -28.55 -19.02
CA GLN A 254 -7.46 -28.12 -19.68
C GLN A 254 -7.35 -26.71 -20.28
N PHE A 255 -6.57 -25.82 -19.66
CA PHE A 255 -6.36 -24.46 -20.14
C PHE A 255 -5.47 -24.41 -21.38
N GLN A 256 -4.34 -25.12 -21.36
CA GLN A 256 -3.28 -25.00 -22.37
C GLN A 256 -3.77 -25.23 -23.81
N PRO A 257 -4.56 -26.29 -24.13
CA PRO A 257 -5.05 -26.50 -25.49
C PRO A 257 -5.98 -25.36 -25.94
N ARG A 258 -6.82 -24.85 -25.04
CA ARG A 258 -7.73 -23.73 -25.32
C ARG A 258 -6.95 -22.44 -25.57
N TRP A 259 -5.88 -22.22 -24.82
CA TRP A 259 -4.98 -21.08 -25.00
C TRP A 259 -4.31 -21.09 -26.37
N GLU A 260 -3.79 -22.25 -26.79
CA GLU A 260 -3.12 -22.42 -28.08
C GLU A 260 -4.06 -22.24 -29.27
N GLU A 261 -5.32 -22.67 -29.15
CA GLU A 261 -6.36 -22.49 -30.17
C GLU A 261 -7.02 -21.10 -30.15
N ALA A 262 -6.90 -20.38 -29.04
CA ALA A 262 -7.52 -19.08 -28.86
C ALA A 262 -6.86 -17.99 -29.73
N LYS A 263 -7.67 -17.00 -30.11
CA LYS A 263 -7.21 -15.89 -30.95
C LYS A 263 -6.73 -14.74 -30.08
N PRO A 264 -5.54 -14.17 -30.34
CA PRO A 264 -5.11 -12.93 -29.69
C PRO A 264 -6.19 -11.86 -29.79
N LEU A 265 -6.49 -11.21 -28.66
CA LEU A 265 -7.43 -10.11 -28.62
C LEU A 265 -6.85 -8.95 -29.44
N THR A 266 -7.49 -8.65 -30.57
CA THR A 266 -7.12 -7.51 -31.41
C THR A 266 -8.14 -6.40 -31.17
N ILE A 267 -7.69 -5.26 -30.62
CA ILE A 267 -8.55 -4.11 -30.29
C ILE A 267 -8.39 -2.99 -31.33
#